data_AF-A0A7W2TDT3-F1
#
_entry.id   AF-A0A7W2TDT3-F1
#
_cell.length_a   1.000
_cell.length_b   1.000
_cell.length_c   1.000
_cell.angle_alpha   90.00
_cell.angle_beta   90.00
_cell.angle_gamma   90.00
#
_symmetry.space_group_name_H-M   'P 1'
#
loop_
_entity.id
_entity.type
_entity.pdbx_description
1 polymer ?
#
loop_
_entity_poly.entity_id
_entity_poly.type
_entity_poly.pdbx_seq_one_letter_code
_entity_poly.pdbx_strand_id
1 'polypeptide(L)'
;MDAKVEIDREKFPSNYNALLSELASRNTELEAHNRVLSIETQKREAGITKSCSPIRIIFILFIGFFSSLYFALSSKFGQMEGGDKLLSLIITLMAGLPLLHSFLKGWTLGRHGVVTLTNDAFSYSIMQLFYSFVLFYIISSTVVWW
;
A
#
# COMPACT_ATOMS: atom_id res chain seq x y z
N MET A 1 -22.67 -10.19 23.77
CA MET A 1 -23.58 -10.33 24.91
C MET A 1 -24.43 -9.08 24.96
N ASP A 2 -25.75 -9.23 24.93
CA ASP A 2 -26.69 -8.11 24.90
C ASP A 2 -26.80 -7.54 26.32
N ALA A 3 -26.28 -6.35 26.59
CA ALA A 3 -26.23 -5.77 27.94
C ALA A 3 -27.64 -5.57 28.56
N LYS A 4 -28.70 -5.61 27.73
CA LYS A 4 -30.11 -5.67 28.17
C LYS A 4 -30.46 -6.94 28.94
N VAL A 5 -29.73 -8.03 28.73
CA VAL A 5 -29.95 -9.33 29.40
C VAL A 5 -29.36 -9.35 30.82
N GLU A 6 -28.48 -8.39 31.15
CA GLU A 6 -27.76 -8.33 32.44
C GLU A 6 -28.33 -7.31 33.43
N ILE A 7 -29.23 -6.42 33.00
CA ILE A 7 -29.91 -5.49 33.91
C ILE A 7 -31.03 -6.24 34.63
N ASP A 8 -30.79 -6.61 35.88
CA ASP A 8 -31.75 -7.30 36.72
C ASP A 8 -32.89 -6.36 37.17
N ARG A 9 -34.09 -6.60 36.64
CA ARG A 9 -35.30 -5.83 36.93
C ARG A 9 -35.74 -5.97 38.39
N GLU A 10 -35.45 -7.09 39.04
CA GLU A 10 -35.81 -7.31 40.45
C GLU A 10 -34.90 -6.54 41.40
N LYS A 11 -33.64 -6.32 41.00
CA LYS A 11 -32.63 -5.62 41.81
C LYS A 11 -32.74 -4.09 41.73
N PHE A 12 -33.23 -3.53 40.62
CA PHE A 12 -33.35 -2.07 40.43
C PHE A 12 -34.70 -1.63 39.81
N PRO A 13 -35.85 -1.93 40.45
CA PRO A 13 -37.18 -1.76 39.86
C PRO A 13 -37.56 -0.30 39.56
N SER A 14 -37.11 0.66 40.37
CA SER A 14 -37.41 2.09 40.17
C SER A 14 -36.60 2.74 39.05
N ASN A 15 -35.37 2.25 38.83
CA ASN A 15 -34.39 2.87 37.93
C ASN A 15 -34.18 2.08 36.65
N TYR A 16 -34.81 0.90 36.53
CA TYR A 16 -34.70 0.01 35.36
C TYR A 16 -34.98 0.72 34.03
N ASN A 17 -36.06 1.50 33.97
CA ASN A 17 -36.42 2.24 32.76
C ASN A 17 -35.42 3.36 32.43
N ALA A 18 -34.86 4.01 33.46
CA ALA A 18 -33.83 5.03 33.28
C ALA A 18 -32.53 4.39 32.75
N LEU A 19 -32.11 3.27 33.32
CA LEU A 19 -30.93 2.49 32.90
C LEU A 19 -31.08 1.97 31.46
N LEU A 20 -32.25 1.46 31.08
CA LEU A 20 -32.53 1.06 29.70
C LEU A 20 -32.49 2.24 28.73
N SER A 21 -33.01 3.41 29.13
CA SER A 21 -32.97 4.62 28.30
C SER A 21 -31.53 5.12 28.10
N GLU A 22 -30.71 5.05 29.15
CA GLU A 22 -29.32 5.48 29.09
C GLU A 22 -28.48 4.51 28.26
N LEU A 23 -28.72 3.20 28.38
CA LEU A 23 -28.07 2.19 27.56
C LEU A 23 -28.46 2.34 26.08
N ALA A 24 -29.73 2.64 25.79
CA ALA A 24 -30.17 2.97 24.43
C ALA A 24 -29.48 4.24 23.90
N SER A 25 -29.37 5.29 24.72
CA SER A 25 -28.67 6.52 24.37
C SER A 25 -27.18 6.29 24.09
N ARG A 26 -26.49 5.51 24.91
CA ARG A 26 -25.08 5.13 24.72
C ARG A 26 -24.87 4.29 23.47
N ASN A 27 -25.78 3.36 23.15
CA ASN A 27 -25.72 2.62 21.90
C ASN A 27 -25.88 3.54 20.69
N THR A 28 -26.82 4.49 20.73
CA THR A 28 -26.97 5.46 19.63
C THR A 28 -25.75 6.38 19.47
N GLU A 29 -25.11 6.78 20.58
CA GLU A 29 -23.88 7.57 20.58
C GLU A 29 -22.71 6.76 20.00
N LEU A 30 -22.59 5.49 20.36
CA LEU A 30 -21.57 4.58 19.86
C LEU A 30 -21.75 4.29 18.36
N GLU A 31 -22.99 4.06 17.91
CA GLU A 31 -23.32 3.89 16.49
C GLU A 31 -23.00 5.16 15.69
N ALA A 32 -23.33 6.34 16.22
CA ALA A 32 -22.98 7.61 15.61
C ALA A 32 -21.46 7.79 15.49
N HIS A 33 -20.71 7.47 16.54
CA HIS A 33 -19.25 7.53 16.54
C HIS A 33 -18.65 6.53 15.54
N ASN A 34 -19.11 5.27 15.52
CA ASN A 34 -18.68 4.26 14.56
C ASN A 34 -19.00 4.66 13.11
N ARG A 35 -20.13 5.34 12.89
CA ARG A 35 -20.49 5.88 11.58
C ARG A 35 -19.54 7.00 11.15
N VAL A 36 -19.19 7.92 12.05
CA VAL A 36 -18.20 8.97 11.77
C VAL A 36 -16.84 8.35 11.46
N LEU A 37 -16.39 7.40 12.28
CA LEU A 37 -15.12 6.71 12.08
C LEU A 37 -15.07 5.96 10.74
N SER A 38 -16.15 5.25 10.38
CA SER A 38 -16.22 4.52 9.11
C SER A 38 -16.23 5.43 7.88
N ILE A 39 -16.91 6.59 7.97
CA ILE A 39 -16.87 7.64 6.94
C ILE A 39 -15.46 8.22 6.82
N GLU A 40 -14.78 8.47 7.93
CA GLU A 40 -13.43 9.01 7.94
C GLU A 40 -12.40 8.00 7.40
N THR A 41 -12.52 6.72 7.74
CA THR A 41 -11.71 5.66 7.14
C THR A 41 -11.96 5.53 5.64
N GLN A 42 -13.22 5.57 5.19
CA GLN A 42 -13.55 5.53 3.76
C GLN A 42 -12.99 6.74 3.00
N LYS A 43 -13.08 7.95 3.59
CA LYS A 43 -12.47 9.16 3.01
C LYS A 43 -10.96 9.04 2.92
N ARG A 44 -10.31 8.45 3.93
CA ARG A 44 -8.87 8.24 3.96
C ARG A 44 -8.44 7.19 2.93
N GLU A 45 -9.17 6.09 2.81
CA GLU A 45 -8.96 5.08 1.77
C GLU A 45 -9.11 5.68 0.37
N ALA A 46 -10.16 6.48 0.14
CA ALA A 46 -10.38 7.17 -1.13
C ALA A 46 -9.25 8.17 -1.47
N GLY A 47 -8.64 8.80 -0.46
CA GLY A 47 -7.48 9.67 -0.61
C GLY A 47 -6.16 8.93 -0.90
N ILE A 48 -6.06 7.67 -0.52
CA ILE A 48 -4.89 6.80 -0.78
C ILE A 48 -4.99 6.17 -2.17
N THR A 49 -6.20 5.86 -2.66
CA THR A 49 -6.44 5.17 -3.94
C THR A 49 -6.46 6.08 -5.17
N LYS A 50 -5.64 7.13 -5.23
CA LYS A 50 -5.39 7.78 -6.53
C LYS A 50 -4.42 6.91 -7.33
N SER A 51 -5.00 6.07 -8.19
CA SER A 51 -4.25 5.28 -9.19
C SER A 51 -3.31 6.20 -9.96
N CYS A 52 -2.11 5.69 -10.25
CA CYS A 52 -1.08 6.46 -10.93
C CYS A 52 -1.55 6.78 -12.36
N SER A 53 -1.40 8.04 -12.81
CA SER A 53 -1.77 8.41 -14.19
C SER A 53 -1.00 7.56 -15.20
N PRO A 54 -1.62 7.05 -16.29
CA PRO A 54 -0.94 6.25 -17.31
C PRO A 54 0.31 6.93 -17.87
N ILE A 55 0.26 8.26 -18.06
CA ILE A 55 1.39 9.07 -18.55
C ILE A 55 2.58 8.96 -17.60
N ARG A 56 2.32 9.01 -16.30
CA ARG A 56 3.35 8.90 -15.26
C ARG A 56 3.94 7.50 -15.20
N ILE A 57 3.10 6.47 -15.33
CA ILE A 57 3.57 5.08 -15.41
C ILE A 57 4.54 4.92 -16.57
N ILE A 58 4.14 5.36 -17.76
CA ILE A 58 4.98 5.30 -18.96
C ILE A 58 6.29 6.04 -18.74
N PHE A 59 6.26 7.25 -18.18
CA PHE A 59 7.45 8.04 -17.93
C PHE A 59 8.44 7.36 -16.97
N ILE A 60 7.94 6.81 -15.86
CA ILE A 60 8.76 6.10 -14.88
C ILE A 60 9.39 4.85 -15.51
N LEU A 61 8.60 4.07 -16.24
CA LEU A 61 9.09 2.87 -16.91
C LEU A 61 10.13 3.22 -17.98
N PHE A 62 9.90 4.29 -18.74
CA PHE A 62 10.81 4.76 -19.78
C PHE A 62 12.16 5.18 -19.19
N ILE A 63 12.16 6.05 -18.17
CA ILE A 63 13.39 6.48 -17.51
C ILE A 63 14.12 5.30 -16.88
N GLY A 64 13.39 4.45 -16.16
CA GLY A 64 13.95 3.25 -15.55
C GLY A 64 14.61 2.36 -16.61
N PHE A 65 13.94 2.09 -17.73
CA PHE A 65 14.47 1.27 -18.80
C PHE A 65 15.75 1.83 -19.42
N PHE A 66 15.75 3.10 -19.84
CA PHE A 66 16.92 3.68 -20.52
C PHE A 66 18.13 3.81 -19.61
N SER A 67 17.92 4.24 -18.35
CA SER A 67 19.00 4.32 -17.37
C SER A 67 19.57 2.94 -17.06
N SER A 68 18.72 1.93 -16.84
CA SER A 68 19.13 0.56 -16.61
C SER A 68 19.86 -0.06 -17.79
N LEU A 69 19.38 0.16 -19.02
CA LEU A 69 20.00 -0.36 -20.23
C LEU A 69 21.40 0.21 -20.43
N TYR A 70 21.57 1.52 -20.24
CA TYR A 70 22.88 2.18 -20.30
C TYR A 70 23.87 1.56 -19.32
N PHE A 71 23.44 1.30 -18.08
CA PHE A 71 24.26 0.63 -17.08
C PHE A 71 24.55 -0.82 -17.43
N ALA A 72 23.56 -1.59 -17.89
CA ALA A 72 23.74 -2.99 -18.27
C ALA A 72 24.77 -3.15 -19.40
N LEU A 73 24.73 -2.27 -20.42
CA LEU A 73 25.69 -2.24 -21.52
C LEU A 73 27.09 -1.80 -21.10
N SER A 74 27.18 -0.89 -20.12
CA SER A 74 28.46 -0.37 -19.63
C SER A 74 29.11 -1.28 -18.59
N SER A 75 28.34 -2.16 -17.95
CA SER A 75 28.82 -3.04 -16.90
C SER A 75 29.59 -4.21 -17.52
N LYS A 76 30.84 -4.42 -17.12
CA LYS A 76 31.64 -5.59 -17.56
C LYS A 76 31.29 -6.88 -16.79
N PHE A 77 30.06 -6.98 -16.26
CA PHE A 77 29.68 -8.14 -15.46
C PHE A 77 29.58 -9.37 -16.37
N GLY A 78 30.30 -10.43 -15.98
CA GLY A 78 30.43 -11.67 -16.75
C GLY A 78 29.10 -12.41 -16.90
N GLN A 79 29.11 -13.37 -17.83
CA GLN A 79 27.97 -14.24 -18.15
C GLN A 79 27.33 -14.79 -16.86
N MET A 80 26.01 -14.56 -16.72
CA MET A 80 25.23 -15.07 -15.58
C MET A 80 25.24 -16.60 -15.59
N GLU A 81 25.77 -17.22 -14.53
CA GLU A 81 25.71 -18.67 -14.35
C GLU A 81 24.29 -19.13 -13.99
N GLY A 82 24.04 -20.44 -13.98
CA GLY A 82 22.70 -20.99 -13.72
C GLY A 82 22.09 -20.57 -12.38
N GLY A 83 22.91 -20.40 -11.33
CA GLY A 83 22.47 -19.90 -10.02
C GLY A 83 22.04 -18.43 -10.05
N ASP A 84 22.69 -17.62 -10.89
CA ASP A 84 22.40 -16.19 -11.03
C ASP A 84 21.04 -15.95 -11.68
N LYS A 85 20.55 -16.89 -12.50
CA LYS A 85 19.22 -16.82 -13.12
C LYS A 85 18.08 -16.96 -12.11
N LEU A 86 18.25 -17.80 -11.09
CA LEU A 86 17.23 -17.95 -10.03
C LEU A 86 17.24 -16.73 -9.12
N LEU A 87 18.43 -16.22 -8.79
CA LEU A 87 18.58 -14.98 -8.03
C LEU A 87 17.98 -13.79 -8.79
N SER A 88 18.22 -13.67 -10.09
CA SER A 88 17.68 -12.60 -10.93
C SER A 88 16.15 -12.62 -10.97
N LEU A 89 15.55 -13.81 -11.04
CA LEU A 89 14.09 -13.98 -10.96
C LEU A 89 13.55 -13.51 -9.61
N ILE A 90 14.19 -13.89 -8.49
CA ILE A 90 13.77 -13.46 -7.16
C ILE A 90 13.83 -11.93 -7.05
N ILE A 91 14.93 -11.31 -7.47
CA ILE A 91 15.07 -9.85 -7.36
C ILE A 91 14.07 -9.13 -8.29
N THR A 92 13.80 -9.69 -9.47
CA THR A 92 12.75 -9.19 -10.37
C THR A 92 11.39 -9.21 -9.68
N LEU A 93 11.04 -10.27 -8.94
CA LEU A 93 9.81 -10.32 -8.16
C LEU A 93 9.81 -9.28 -7.02
N MET A 94 10.94 -9.16 -6.30
CA MET A 94 11.08 -8.23 -5.17
C MET A 94 11.01 -6.75 -5.59
N ALA A 95 11.41 -6.40 -6.81
CA ALA A 95 11.31 -5.03 -7.33
C ALA A 95 10.03 -4.81 -8.15
N GLY A 96 9.65 -5.79 -8.96
CA GLY A 96 8.52 -5.71 -9.88
C GLY A 96 7.16 -5.73 -9.18
N LEU A 97 6.98 -6.57 -8.15
CA LEU A 97 5.71 -6.64 -7.42
C LEU A 97 5.41 -5.32 -6.67
N PRO A 98 6.35 -4.73 -5.90
CA PRO A 98 6.13 -3.42 -5.29
C PRO A 98 5.89 -2.30 -6.31
N LEU A 99 6.56 -2.36 -7.47
CA LEU A 99 6.34 -1.38 -8.54
C LEU A 99 4.91 -1.47 -9.10
N LEU A 100 4.45 -2.67 -9.46
CA LEU A 100 3.10 -2.90 -9.96
C LEU A 100 2.05 -2.50 -8.92
N HIS A 101 2.27 -2.92 -7.69
CA HIS A 101 1.42 -2.57 -6.56
C HIS A 101 1.32 -1.04 -6.41
N SER A 102 2.44 -0.33 -6.51
CA SER A 102 2.45 1.14 -6.44
C SER A 102 1.59 1.77 -7.53
N PHE A 103 1.67 1.30 -8.77
CA PHE A 103 0.86 1.85 -9.85
C PHE A 103 -0.63 1.65 -9.64
N LEU A 104 -1.03 0.47 -9.16
CA LEU A 104 -2.43 0.11 -8.95
C LEU A 104 -3.05 0.78 -7.73
N LYS A 105 -2.29 0.87 -6.63
CA LYS A 105 -2.81 1.30 -5.32
C LYS A 105 -2.43 2.72 -4.94
N GLY A 106 -1.53 3.37 -5.67
CA GLY A 106 -1.12 4.76 -5.40
C GLY A 106 -0.20 4.92 -4.18
N TRP A 107 0.32 3.82 -3.63
CA TRP A 107 1.19 3.81 -2.47
C TRP A 107 2.30 2.75 -2.56
N THR A 108 3.42 3.04 -1.93
CA THR A 108 4.61 2.18 -1.90
C THR A 108 5.19 2.08 -0.48
N LEU A 109 6.03 1.08 -0.23
CA LEU A 109 6.70 0.88 1.05
C LEU A 109 7.98 1.72 1.10
N GLY A 110 8.06 2.61 2.08
CA GLY A 110 9.28 3.34 2.44
C GLY A 110 9.84 2.90 3.79
N ARG A 111 11.01 3.44 4.15
CA ARG A 111 11.71 3.11 5.41
C ARG A 111 10.88 3.35 6.68
N HIS A 112 10.01 4.35 6.67
CA HIS A 112 9.19 4.76 7.82
C HIS A 112 7.70 4.39 7.66
N GLY A 113 7.36 3.50 6.72
CA GLY A 113 6.00 3.06 6.46
C GLY A 113 5.52 3.36 5.05
N VAL A 114 4.20 3.51 4.89
CA VAL A 114 3.55 3.68 3.58
C VAL A 114 3.76 5.10 3.06
N VAL A 115 4.35 5.21 1.87
CA VAL A 115 4.52 6.46 1.13
C VAL A 115 3.45 6.53 0.04
N THR A 116 2.66 7.59 0.05
CA THR A 116 1.57 7.80 -0.91
C THR A 116 1.87 8.99 -1.82
N LEU A 117 1.28 8.99 -3.01
CA LEU A 117 1.35 10.13 -3.92
C LEU A 117 0.83 11.43 -3.28
N THR A 118 -0.16 11.34 -2.41
CA THR A 118 -0.85 12.47 -1.79
C THR A 118 -0.08 13.10 -0.63
N ASN A 119 0.68 12.31 0.13
CA ASN A 119 1.46 12.80 1.26
C ASN A 119 2.88 13.22 0.86
N ASP A 120 3.53 12.44 -0.01
CA ASP A 120 4.89 12.74 -0.47
C ASP A 120 5.10 12.24 -1.92
N ALA A 121 4.68 13.08 -2.86
CA ALA A 121 4.79 12.79 -4.28
C ALA A 121 6.24 12.60 -4.75
N PHE A 122 7.21 13.28 -4.13
CA PHE A 122 8.61 13.22 -4.53
C PHE A 122 9.24 11.88 -4.12
N SER A 123 9.16 11.54 -2.83
CA SER A 123 9.68 10.25 -2.34
C SER A 123 8.98 9.07 -2.99
N TYR A 124 7.67 9.18 -3.22
CA TYR A 124 6.90 8.18 -3.97
C TYR A 124 7.46 7.98 -5.39
N SER A 125 7.76 9.07 -6.11
CA SER A 125 8.34 9.00 -7.47
C SER A 125 9.74 8.40 -7.48
N ILE A 126 10.58 8.76 -6.51
CA ILE A 126 11.94 8.22 -6.39
C ILE A 126 11.89 6.71 -6.15
N MET A 127 11.02 6.24 -5.26
CA MET A 127 10.90 4.81 -4.97
C MET A 127 10.43 4.03 -6.20
N GLN A 128 9.45 4.58 -6.94
CA GLN A 128 9.02 3.97 -8.20
C GLN A 128 10.14 3.92 -9.25
N LEU A 129 10.94 4.98 -9.37
CA LEU A 129 12.10 5.00 -10.26
C LEU A 129 13.16 3.98 -9.83
N PHE A 130 13.42 3.85 -8.53
CA PHE A 130 14.36 2.85 -8.00
C PHE A 130 13.90 1.43 -8.31
N TYR A 131 12.65 1.09 -8.02
CA TYR A 131 12.10 -0.24 -8.34
C TYR A 131 12.11 -0.50 -9.85
N SER A 132 11.75 0.50 -10.66
CA SER A 132 11.80 0.41 -12.11
C SER A 132 13.23 0.21 -12.61
N PHE A 133 14.21 0.91 -12.04
CA PHE A 133 15.62 0.77 -12.40
C PHE A 133 16.12 -0.65 -12.08
N VAL A 134 15.89 -1.14 -10.86
CA VAL A 134 16.34 -2.49 -10.46
C VAL A 134 15.70 -3.56 -11.35
N LEU A 135 14.39 -3.46 -11.60
CA LEU A 135 13.67 -4.37 -12.48
C LEU A 135 14.29 -4.40 -13.89
N PHE A 136 14.42 -3.25 -14.53
CA PHE A 136 14.94 -3.19 -15.89
C PHE A 136 16.43 -3.46 -15.95
N TYR A 137 17.20 -3.18 -14.89
CA TYR A 137 18.62 -3.49 -14.87
C TYR A 137 18.84 -4.99 -14.93
N ILE A 138 18.04 -5.77 -14.20
CA ILE A 138 18.09 -7.22 -14.24
C ILE A 138 17.63 -7.75 -15.60
N ILE A 139 16.52 -7.25 -16.14
CA ILE A 139 16.01 -7.67 -17.45
C ILE A 139 17.05 -7.37 -18.54
N SER A 140 17.54 -6.13 -18.60
CA SER A 140 18.54 -5.71 -19.58
C SER A 140 19.85 -6.48 -19.42
N SER A 141 20.32 -6.71 -18.20
CA SER A 141 21.54 -7.50 -17.97
C SER A 141 21.34 -8.95 -18.38
N THR A 142 20.17 -9.52 -18.11
CA THR A 142 19.83 -10.88 -18.55
C THR A 142 19.81 -10.98 -20.07
N VAL A 143 19.31 -9.97 -20.80
CA VAL A 143 19.25 -9.98 -22.26
C VAL A 143 20.62 -9.70 -22.91
N VAL A 144 21.42 -8.79 -22.34
CA VAL A 144 22.72 -8.40 -22.90
C VAL A 144 23.79 -9.47 -22.66
N TRP A 145 23.73 -10.17 -21.52
CA TRP A 145 24.77 -11.10 -21.05
C TRP A 145 24.33 -12.57 -21.00
N TRP A 146 23.15 -12.90 -21.55
CA TRP A 146 22.79 -14.28 -21.93
C TRP A 146 23.60 -14.73 -23.14
#